data_AF-A0A6C0I3Q2-F1
#
_entry.id   AF-A0A6C0I3Q2-F1
#
_cell.length_a   1.000
_cell.length_b   1.000
_cell.length_c   1.000
_cell.angle_alpha   90.00
_cell.angle_beta   90.00
_cell.angle_gamma   90.00
#
_symmetry.space_group_name_H-M   'P 1'
#
loop_
_entity.id
_entity.type
_entity.pdbx_description
1 polymer ?
#
loop_
_entity_poly.entity_id
_entity_poly.type
_entity_poly.pdbx_seq_one_letter_code
_entity_poly.pdbx_strand_id
1 'polypeptide(L)'
;MGKYELLATISLTVNVVSFLSIILAMNKTKNASSFTWTYLIGNFIAQILLIIYGIINKAWGIYGPTTFIFIGLLYVIYIKYHYAVSVSSKKSNTEE
;
A
#
# COMPACT_ATOMS: atom_id res chain seq x y z
N MET A 1 16.31 -17.44 14.18
CA MET A 1 15.96 -16.05 14.47
C MET A 1 17.13 -15.17 14.09
N GLY A 2 16.92 -14.21 13.19
CA GLY A 2 17.97 -13.28 12.75
C GLY A 2 18.32 -12.28 13.85
N LYS A 3 19.58 -11.86 13.93
CA LYS A 3 20.12 -10.99 15.02
C LYS A 3 19.36 -9.65 15.19
N TYR A 4 18.54 -9.25 14.23
CA TYR A 4 17.76 -8.00 14.23
C TYR A 4 16.29 -8.19 13.83
N GLU A 5 15.77 -9.41 13.92
CA GLU A 5 14.42 -9.76 13.49
C GLU A 5 13.32 -8.97 14.25
N LEU A 6 13.53 -8.74 15.55
CA LEU A 6 12.62 -7.93 16.36
C LEU A 6 12.52 -6.48 15.87
N LEU A 7 13.66 -5.86 15.51
CA LEU A 7 13.69 -4.50 14.99
C LEU A 7 12.98 -4.39 13.64
N ALA A 8 13.21 -5.35 12.75
CA ALA A 8 12.52 -5.43 11.47
C ALA A 8 11.01 -5.60 11.66
N THR A 9 10.61 -6.45 12.60
CA THR A 9 9.20 -6.69 12.93
C THR A 9 8.53 -5.42 13.42
N ILE A 10 9.10 -4.74 14.42
CA ILE A 10 8.56 -3.49 14.98
C ILE A 10 8.46 -2.42 13.90
N SER A 11 9.51 -2.24 13.09
CA SER A 11 9.51 -1.29 11.97
C SER A 11 8.35 -1.55 11.00
N LEU A 12 8.15 -2.81 10.61
CA LEU A 12 7.07 -3.18 9.69
C LEU A 12 5.68 -3.08 10.33
N THR A 13 5.54 -3.37 11.62
CA THR A 13 4.27 -3.16 12.34
C THR A 13 3.90 -1.68 12.37
N VAL A 14 4.85 -0.79 12.66
CA VAL A 14 4.62 0.67 12.60
C VAL A 14 4.22 1.10 11.19
N ASN A 15 4.87 0.52 10.16
CA ASN A 15 4.54 0.79 8.78
C ASN A 15 3.10 0.34 8.43
N VAL A 16 2.68 -0.84 8.88
CA VAL A 16 1.29 -1.34 8.73
C VAL A 16 0.29 -0.37 9.35
N VAL A 17 0.51 0.11 10.58
CA VAL A 17 -0.41 1.02 11.26
C VAL A 17 -0.52 2.37 10.55
N SER A 18 0.63 2.92 10.12
CA SER A 18 0.69 4.15 9.33
C SER A 18 -0.09 4.00 8.02
N PHE A 19 0.17 2.91 7.29
CA PHE A 19 -0.47 2.64 6.01
C PHE A 19 -1.97 2.38 6.14
N LEU A 20 -2.42 1.72 7.21
CA LEU A 20 -3.83 1.51 7.49
C LEU A 20 -4.58 2.84 7.65
N SER A 21 -3.97 3.82 8.30
CA SER A 21 -4.56 5.16 8.47
C SER A 21 -4.82 5.84 7.12
N ILE A 22 -3.88 5.68 6.18
CA ILE A 22 -4.03 6.17 4.79
C ILE A 22 -5.19 5.44 4.09
N ILE A 23 -5.26 4.11 4.20
CA ILE A 23 -6.34 3.32 3.59
C ILE A 23 -7.70 3.75 4.12
N LEU A 24 -7.84 3.93 5.43
CA LEU A 24 -9.09 4.37 6.05
C LEU A 24 -9.51 5.76 5.56
N ALA A 25 -8.57 6.69 5.44
CA ALA A 25 -8.84 8.02 4.87
C ALA A 25 -9.29 7.93 3.41
N MET A 26 -8.58 7.17 2.58
CA MET A 26 -8.95 6.98 1.17
C MET A 26 -10.26 6.24 0.98
N ASN A 27 -10.60 5.27 1.83
CA ASN A 27 -11.88 4.58 1.74
C ASN A 27 -13.06 5.55 1.92
N LYS A 28 -12.90 6.56 2.79
CA LYS A 28 -13.89 7.63 3.00
C LYS A 28 -13.92 8.64 1.85
N THR A 29 -12.76 9.10 1.38
CA THR A 29 -12.67 10.16 0.37
C THR A 29 -12.76 9.66 -1.06
N LYS A 30 -12.58 8.34 -1.29
CA LYS A 30 -12.41 7.71 -2.60
C LYS A 30 -11.35 8.40 -3.47
N ASN A 31 -10.35 9.01 -2.83
CA ASN A 31 -9.35 9.83 -3.51
C ASN A 31 -7.95 9.27 -3.27
N ALA A 32 -7.31 8.80 -4.34
CA ALA A 32 -5.92 8.33 -4.37
C ALA A 32 -5.05 9.18 -5.31
N SER A 33 -5.39 10.46 -5.51
CA SER A 33 -4.67 11.40 -6.39
C SER A 33 -3.23 11.67 -5.92
N SER A 34 -3.02 11.71 -4.59
CA SER A 34 -1.70 11.93 -3.97
C SER A 34 -0.67 10.83 -4.25
N PHE A 35 -1.11 9.63 -4.65
CA PHE A 35 -0.24 8.50 -4.95
C PHE A 35 0.17 8.47 -6.41
N THR A 36 1.40 8.84 -6.76
CA THR A 36 1.86 8.73 -8.16
C THR A 36 1.91 7.27 -8.63
N TRP A 37 1.74 7.03 -9.93
CA TRP A 37 1.84 5.67 -10.48
C TRP A 37 3.22 5.06 -10.24
N THR A 38 4.30 5.86 -10.32
CA THR A 38 5.65 5.43 -9.99
C THR A 38 5.77 4.96 -8.54
N TYR A 39 5.17 5.68 -7.60
CA TYR A 39 5.13 5.26 -6.20
C TYR A 39 4.43 3.91 -6.05
N LEU A 40 3.27 3.73 -6.69
CA LEU A 40 2.49 2.49 -6.58
C LEU A 40 3.21 1.29 -7.17
N ILE A 41 3.75 1.40 -8.38
CA ILE A 41 4.49 0.33 -9.04
C ILE A 41 5.77 -0.01 -8.25
N GLY A 42 6.52 1.02 -7.84
CA GLY A 42 7.74 0.83 -7.04
C GLY A 42 7.47 0.12 -5.72
N ASN A 43 6.43 0.54 -4.98
CA ASN A 43 6.04 -0.13 -3.74
C ASN A 43 5.54 -1.54 -4.00
N PHE A 44 4.81 -1.78 -5.08
CA PHE A 44 4.28 -3.10 -5.41
C PHE A 44 5.41 -4.12 -5.62
N ILE A 45 6.41 -3.74 -6.43
CA ILE A 45 7.61 -4.56 -6.65
C ILE A 45 8.38 -4.76 -5.34
N ALA A 46 8.56 -3.71 -4.54
CA ALA A 46 9.25 -3.79 -3.26
C ALA A 46 8.58 -4.77 -2.28
N GLN A 47 7.25 -4.74 -2.17
CA GLN A 47 6.51 -5.68 -1.33
C GLN A 47 6.67 -7.13 -1.82
N ILE A 48 6.64 -7.39 -3.13
CA ILE A 48 6.87 -8.73 -3.69
C ILE A 48 8.27 -9.24 -3.30
N LEU A 49 9.30 -8.41 -3.46
CA LEU A 49 10.67 -8.77 -3.10
C LEU A 49 10.81 -9.06 -1.59
N LEU A 50 10.18 -8.26 -0.73
CA LEU A 50 10.19 -8.48 0.72
C LEU A 50 9.42 -9.74 1.15
N ILE A 51 8.31 -10.07 0.48
CA ILE A 51 7.58 -11.33 0.72
C ILE A 51 8.47 -12.52 0.37
N ILE A 52 9.08 -12.51 -0.83
CA ILE A 52 10.01 -13.57 -1.26
C ILE A 52 11.17 -13.71 -0.28
N TYR A 53 11.78 -12.58 0.10
CA TYR A 53 12.87 -12.55 1.09
C TYR A 53 12.42 -13.16 2.43
N GLY A 54 11.26 -12.75 2.95
CA GLY A 54 10.77 -13.24 4.24
C GLY A 54 10.45 -14.74 4.23
N ILE A 55 9.92 -15.27 3.12
CA ILE A 55 9.65 -16.70 2.94
C ILE A 55 10.95 -17.50 2.93
N ILE A 56 11.92 -17.11 2.07
CA ILE A 56 13.21 -17.81 1.94
C ILE A 56 13.95 -17.86 3.28
N ASN A 57 13.91 -16.77 4.04
CA ASN A 57 14.62 -16.66 5.32
C ASN A 57 13.80 -17.15 6.53
N LYS A 58 12.59 -17.69 6.32
CA LYS A 58 11.64 -18.08 7.38
C LYS A 58 11.42 -16.95 8.41
N ALA A 59 11.46 -15.69 7.97
CA ALA A 59 11.34 -14.50 8.80
C ALA A 59 9.87 -14.07 8.86
N TRP A 60 9.11 -14.68 9.78
CA TRP A 60 7.67 -14.43 9.94
C TRP A 60 7.33 -12.97 10.25
N GLY A 61 8.17 -12.33 11.06
CA GLY A 61 8.05 -10.91 11.39
C GLY A 61 8.24 -9.97 10.20
N ILE A 62 8.74 -10.48 9.07
CA ILE A 62 8.89 -9.71 7.83
C ILE A 62 7.75 -10.00 6.86
N TYR A 63 7.56 -11.27 6.47
CA TYR A 63 6.61 -11.56 5.39
C TYR A 63 5.15 -11.31 5.81
N GLY A 64 4.79 -11.48 7.09
CA GLY A 64 3.43 -11.24 7.57
C GLY A 64 2.98 -9.79 7.39
N PRO A 65 3.64 -8.81 8.03
CA PRO A 65 3.35 -7.38 7.84
C PRO A 65 3.45 -6.92 6.38
N THR A 66 4.46 -7.40 5.64
CA THR A 66 4.65 -7.06 4.22
C THR A 66 3.46 -7.54 3.37
N THR A 67 2.90 -8.72 3.66
CA THR A 67 1.71 -9.23 2.96
C THR A 67 0.49 -8.35 3.21
N PHE A 68 0.33 -7.83 4.44
CA PHE A 68 -0.75 -6.90 4.76
C PHE A 68 -0.61 -5.58 3.98
N ILE A 69 0.61 -5.02 3.93
CA ILE A 69 0.90 -3.82 3.13
C ILE A 69 0.62 -4.08 1.65
N PHE A 70 1.01 -5.25 1.13
CA PHE A 70 0.76 -5.64 -0.26
C PHE A 70 -0.75 -5.64 -0.61
N ILE A 71 -1.58 -6.25 0.23
CA ILE A 71 -3.04 -6.27 0.03
C ILE A 71 -3.61 -4.86 0.09
N GLY A 72 -3.18 -4.04 1.06
CA GLY A 72 -3.62 -2.66 1.14
C GLY A 72 -3.18 -1.83 -0.07
N LEU A 73 -2.01 -2.11 -0.66
CA LEU A 73 -1.53 -1.45 -1.88
C LEU A 73 -2.40 -1.80 -3.10
N LEU A 74 -2.83 -3.06 -3.23
CA LEU A 74 -3.82 -3.46 -4.24
C LEU A 74 -5.12 -2.68 -4.10
N TYR A 75 -5.57 -2.44 -2.86
CA TYR A 75 -6.76 -1.62 -2.61
C TYR A 75 -6.56 -0.15 -3.00
N VAL A 76 -5.37 0.43 -2.75
CA VAL A 76 -5.03 1.79 -3.21
C VAL A 76 -5.10 1.88 -4.73
N ILE A 77 -4.52 0.90 -5.44
CA ILE A 77 -4.53 0.81 -6.90
C ILE A 77 -5.98 0.71 -7.41
N TYR A 78 -6.81 -0.12 -6.78
CA TYR A 78 -8.22 -0.24 -7.10
C TYR A 78 -8.95 1.10 -6.99
N ILE A 79 -8.77 1.83 -5.88
CA ILE A 79 -9.38 3.17 -5.72
C ILE A 79 -8.87 4.11 -6.81
N LYS A 80 -7.55 4.14 -7.05
CA LYS A 80 -6.96 5.04 -8.03
C LYS A 80 -7.48 4.77 -9.44
N TYR A 81 -7.63 3.51 -9.84
CA TYR A 81 -8.12 3.16 -11.17
C TYR A 81 -9.61 3.47 -11.34
N HIS A 82 -10.45 3.05 -10.39
CA HIS A 82 -11.91 3.16 -10.54
C HIS A 82 -12.47 4.55 -10.22
N TYR A 83 -11.88 5.28 -9.27
CA TYR A 83 -12.42 6.58 -8.85
C TYR A 83 -11.71 7.79 -9.49
N ALA A 84 -10.51 7.64 -10.06
CA ALA A 84 -9.88 8.74 -10.82
C ALA A 84 -10.71 9.13 -12.06
N VAL A 85 -11.36 8.15 -12.71
CA VAL A 85 -12.25 8.39 -13.86
C VAL A 85 -13.48 9.20 -13.47
N SER A 86 -14.04 8.95 -12.28
CA SER A 86 -15.26 9.63 -11.81
C SER A 86 -15.07 11.12 -11.52
N VAL A 87 -13.87 11.53 -11.07
CA VAL A 87 -13.55 12.94 -10.79
C VAL A 87 -13.33 13.72 -12.09
N SER A 88 -12.74 13.08 -13.11
CA SER A 88 -12.52 13.73 -14.41
C SER A 88 -13.83 14.02 -15.14
N SER A 89 -14.81 13.13 -15.05
CA SER A 89 -16.14 13.31 -15.69
C SER A 89 -16.98 14.40 -15.01
N LYS A 90 -16.85 14.59 -13.70
CA LYS A 90 -17.61 15.63 -12.98
C LYS A 90 -17.15 17.05 -13.32
N LYS A 91 -15.86 17.20 -13.68
CA LYS A 91 -15.27 18.50 -13.98
C LYS A 91 -15.73 19.07 -15.33
N SER A 92 -15.99 18.23 -16.34
CA SER A 92 -16.47 18.73 -17.65
C SER A 92 -17.93 19.21 -17.60
N ASN A 93 -18.78 18.62 -16.75
CA ASN A 93 -20.20 18.97 -16.70
C ASN A 93 -20.52 20.23 -15.86
N THR A 94 -19.51 20.87 -15.28
CA THR A 94 -19.69 22.12 -14.50
C THR A 94 -19.12 23.35 -15.24
N GLU A 95 -18.52 23.13 -16.41
CA GLU A 95 -17.94 24.19 -17.26
C GLU A 95 -18.78 24.44 -18.54
N GLU A 96 -19.97 23.83 -18.65
CA GLU A 96 -21.02 24.17 -19.65
C GLU A 96 -22.16 24.96 -18.98
#